data_AF-A0A4Q1ASV6-F1
#
_entry.id   AF-A0A4Q1ASV6-F1
#
_cell.length_a   1.000
_cell.length_b   1.000
_cell.length_c   1.000
_cell.angle_alpha   90.00
_cell.angle_beta   90.00
_cell.angle_gamma   90.00
#
_symmetry.space_group_name_H-M   'P 1'
#
loop_
_entity.id
_entity.type
_entity.pdbx_description
1 polymer ?
#
loop_
_entity_poly.entity_id
_entity_poly.type
_entity_poly.pdbx_seq_one_letter_code
_entity_poly.pdbx_strand_id
1 'polypeptide(L)'
;MIQIASNAIIGTVASKLIDSVLSSKISQKNDKKKWIRERKLNIFSNLSEEIIHLTCENLEEKKTNIKNSVSKIILLINDKDLIRTLNNYMFILDEYECYKSDINLNNLNEELMDTLRLYIERF
;
A
#
# COMPACT_ATOMS: atom_id res chain seq x y z
N MET A 1 -42.95 42.24 10.72
CA MET A 1 -42.76 40.95 10.00
C MET A 1 -41.38 40.78 9.34
N ILE A 2 -40.49 41.78 9.30
CA ILE A 2 -39.24 41.72 8.51
C ILE A 2 -38.05 41.08 9.26
N GLN A 3 -38.03 41.09 10.60
CA GLN A 3 -36.90 40.55 11.39
C GLN A 3 -36.80 39.02 11.43
N ILE A 4 -37.92 38.30 11.30
CA ILE A 4 -37.94 36.83 11.39
C ILE A 4 -37.36 36.19 10.12
N ALA A 5 -37.61 36.79 8.95
CA ALA A 5 -37.07 36.32 7.67
C ALA A 5 -35.55 36.54 7.55
N SER A 6 -35.04 37.67 8.05
CA SER A 6 -33.60 37.99 7.97
C SER A 6 -32.74 37.05 8.84
N ASN A 7 -33.18 36.76 10.07
CA ASN A 7 -32.47 35.82 10.96
C ASN A 7 -32.51 34.37 10.45
N ALA A 8 -33.61 33.96 9.80
CA ALA A 8 -33.73 32.65 9.18
C ALA A 8 -32.79 32.49 7.97
N ILE A 9 -32.61 33.55 7.16
CA ILE A 9 -31.68 33.55 6.02
C ILE A 9 -30.22 33.49 6.50
N ILE A 10 -29.86 34.28 7.51
CA ILE A 10 -28.51 34.28 8.10
C ILE A 10 -28.18 32.93 8.74
N GLY A 11 -29.15 32.34 9.48
CA GLY A 11 -29.01 31.01 10.05
C GLY A 11 -28.82 29.93 8.99
N THR A 12 -29.55 30.01 7.87
CA THR A 12 -29.44 29.04 6.76
C THR A 12 -28.09 29.14 6.03
N VAL A 13 -27.58 30.36 5.81
CA VAL A 13 -26.27 30.57 5.17
C VAL A 13 -25.13 30.11 6.08
N ALA A 14 -25.20 30.42 7.37
CA ALA A 14 -24.20 29.97 8.34
C ALA A 14 -24.16 28.44 8.48
N SER A 15 -25.31 27.78 8.57
CA SER A 15 -25.39 26.31 8.61
C SER A 15 -24.82 25.67 7.34
N LYS A 16 -25.15 26.20 6.15
CA LYS A 16 -24.60 25.68 4.87
C LYS A 16 -23.08 25.78 4.79
N LEU A 17 -22.49 26.85 5.33
CA LEU A 17 -21.03 27.00 5.36
C LEU A 17 -20.38 25.99 6.32
N ILE A 18 -20.97 25.79 7.50
CA ILE A 18 -20.51 24.80 8.48
C ILE A 18 -20.61 23.39 7.90
N ASP A 19 -21.75 23.05 7.29
CA ASP A 19 -21.98 21.76 6.63
C ASP A 19 -20.99 21.52 5.48
N SER A 20 -20.70 22.56 4.69
CA SER A 20 -19.70 22.49 3.61
C SER A 20 -18.27 22.26 4.14
N VAL A 21 -17.89 22.92 5.24
CA VAL A 21 -16.57 22.73 5.89
C VAL A 21 -16.44 21.33 6.52
N LEU A 22 -17.49 20.81 7.13
CA LEU A 22 -17.52 19.45 7.67
C LEU A 22 -17.49 18.40 6.55
N SER A 23 -18.32 18.56 5.53
CA SER A 23 -18.37 17.68 4.37
C SER A 23 -17.04 17.64 3.63
N SER A 24 -16.42 18.79 3.37
CA SER A 24 -15.10 18.87 2.73
C SER A 24 -14.00 18.17 3.54
N LYS A 25 -13.99 18.30 4.87
CA LYS A 25 -13.05 17.56 5.73
C LYS A 25 -13.26 16.04 5.67
N ILE A 26 -14.52 15.58 5.62
CA ILE A 26 -14.84 14.15 5.52
C ILE A 26 -14.46 13.62 4.13
N SER A 27 -14.79 14.35 3.06
CA SER A 27 -14.39 14.03 1.69
C SER A 27 -12.88 13.90 1.59
N GLN A 28 -12.11 14.90 2.05
CA GLN A 28 -10.65 14.86 2.01
C GLN A 28 -10.06 13.66 2.77
N LYS A 29 -10.64 13.27 3.91
CA LYS A 29 -10.22 12.07 4.64
C LYS A 29 -10.49 10.79 3.85
N ASN A 30 -11.65 10.69 3.19
CA ASN A 30 -12.00 9.55 2.36
C ASN A 30 -11.12 9.47 1.11
N ASP A 31 -10.86 10.60 0.46
CA ASP A 31 -9.98 10.69 -0.70
C ASP A 31 -8.55 10.30 -0.34
N LYS A 32 -8.04 10.78 0.80
CA LYS A 32 -6.73 10.37 1.32
C LYS A 32 -6.67 8.85 1.57
N LYS A 33 -7.70 8.27 2.20
CA LYS A 33 -7.76 6.82 2.45
C LYS A 33 -7.77 6.03 1.13
N LYS A 34 -8.61 6.44 0.17
CA LYS A 34 -8.70 5.83 -1.15
C LYS A 34 -7.36 5.91 -1.88
N TRP A 35 -6.73 7.08 -1.90
CA TRP A 35 -5.43 7.30 -2.51
C TRP A 35 -4.33 6.43 -1.89
N ILE A 36 -4.29 6.32 -0.55
CA ILE A 36 -3.34 5.41 0.13
C ILE A 36 -3.60 3.95 -0.28
N ARG A 37 -4.86 3.52 -0.34
CA ARG A 37 -5.21 2.15 -0.74
C ARG A 37 -4.75 1.85 -2.17
N GLU A 38 -5.06 2.74 -3.11
CA GLU A 38 -4.62 2.62 -4.52
C GLU A 38 -3.10 2.61 -4.63
N ARG A 39 -2.42 3.47 -3.86
CA ARG A 39 -0.96 3.50 -3.86
C ARG A 39 -0.36 2.19 -3.36
N LYS A 40 -0.91 1.61 -2.29
CA LYS A 40 -0.49 0.30 -1.77
C LYS A 40 -0.70 -0.79 -2.81
N LEU A 41 -1.91 -0.89 -3.38
CA LEU A 41 -2.24 -1.89 -4.40
C LEU A 41 -1.30 -1.81 -5.61
N ASN A 42 -1.02 -0.60 -6.09
CA ASN A 42 -0.06 -0.40 -7.18
C ASN A 42 1.35 -0.90 -6.81
N ILE A 43 1.85 -0.60 -5.62
CA ILE A 43 3.18 -1.05 -5.21
C ILE A 43 3.21 -2.57 -5.02
N PHE A 44 2.17 -3.18 -4.44
CA PHE A 44 2.06 -4.63 -4.34
C PHE A 44 2.01 -5.28 -5.72
N SER A 45 1.25 -4.71 -6.67
CA SER A 45 1.19 -5.20 -8.05
C SER A 45 2.58 -5.19 -8.71
N ASN A 46 3.32 -4.08 -8.59
CA ASN A 46 4.67 -3.99 -9.14
C ASN A 46 5.60 -5.01 -8.46
N LEU A 47 5.54 -5.16 -7.13
CA LEU A 47 6.33 -6.17 -6.43
C LEU A 47 6.03 -7.58 -6.96
N SER A 48 4.75 -7.94 -7.10
CA SER A 48 4.32 -9.23 -7.62
C SER A 48 4.83 -9.47 -9.04
N GLU A 49 4.78 -8.46 -9.91
CA GLU A 49 5.31 -8.55 -11.27
C GLU A 49 6.83 -8.81 -11.28
N GLU A 50 7.60 -8.12 -10.43
CA GLU A 50 9.03 -8.38 -10.31
C GLU A 50 9.32 -9.82 -9.82
N ILE A 51 8.55 -10.33 -8.86
CA ILE A 51 8.71 -11.68 -8.31
C ILE A 51 8.36 -12.76 -9.35
N ILE A 52 7.23 -12.60 -10.06
CA ILE A 52 6.79 -13.58 -11.07
C ILE A 52 7.78 -13.69 -12.23
N HIS A 53 8.40 -12.57 -12.61
CA HIS A 53 9.39 -12.53 -13.69
C HIS A 53 10.82 -12.73 -13.22
N LEU A 54 11.04 -13.04 -11.94
CA LEU A 54 12.35 -13.29 -11.37
C LEU A 54 12.91 -14.63 -11.88
N THR A 55 14.10 -14.59 -12.46
CA THR A 55 14.88 -15.75 -12.88
C THR A 55 16.32 -15.61 -12.41
N CYS A 56 17.10 -16.68 -12.45
CA CYS A 56 18.54 -16.61 -12.14
C CYS A 56 19.28 -15.65 -13.09
N GLU A 57 18.82 -15.51 -14.34
CA GLU A 57 19.47 -14.69 -15.37
C GLU A 57 19.26 -13.18 -15.14
N ASN A 58 18.15 -12.79 -14.53
CA ASN A 58 17.78 -11.39 -14.29
C ASN A 58 17.77 -11.01 -12.80
N LEU A 59 18.31 -11.87 -11.93
CA LEU A 59 18.24 -11.76 -10.48
C LEU A 59 18.74 -10.41 -9.97
N GLU A 60 19.91 -9.94 -10.41
CA GLU A 60 20.48 -8.68 -9.90
C GLU A 60 19.62 -7.45 -10.22
N GLU A 61 19.08 -7.38 -11.44
CA GLU A 61 18.17 -6.31 -11.85
C GLU A 61 16.87 -6.35 -11.03
N LYS A 62 16.22 -7.53 -11.03
CA LYS A 62 14.95 -7.73 -10.34
C LYS A 62 15.08 -7.52 -8.84
N LYS A 63 16.16 -7.97 -8.21
CA LYS A 63 16.46 -7.76 -6.79
C LYS A 63 16.46 -6.28 -6.43
N THR A 64 17.01 -5.42 -7.28
CA THR A 64 16.99 -3.96 -7.07
C THR A 64 15.57 -3.40 -7.12
N ASN A 65 14.77 -3.82 -8.10
CA ASN A 65 13.37 -3.39 -8.21
C ASN A 65 12.51 -3.89 -7.03
N ILE A 66 12.72 -5.13 -6.61
CA ILE A 66 12.08 -5.74 -5.43
C ILE A 66 12.44 -4.91 -4.18
N LYS A 67 13.72 -4.59 -3.93
CA LYS A 67 14.14 -3.74 -2.79
C LYS A 67 13.40 -2.41 -2.77
N ASN A 68 13.29 -1.77 -3.93
CA ASN A 68 12.60 -0.49 -4.08
C ASN A 68 11.11 -0.60 -3.75
N SER A 69 10.44 -1.65 -4.21
CA SER A 69 9.03 -1.89 -3.92
C SER A 69 8.79 -2.26 -2.46
N VAL A 70 9.60 -3.17 -1.90
CA VAL A 70 9.56 -3.56 -0.49
C VAL A 70 9.74 -2.36 0.44
N SER A 71 10.73 -1.51 0.19
CA SER A 71 10.97 -0.30 0.99
C SER A 71 9.76 0.63 1.01
N LYS A 72 9.10 0.83 -0.15
CA LYS A 72 7.88 1.63 -0.25
C LYS A 72 6.71 0.99 0.48
N ILE A 73 6.57 -0.34 0.43
CA ILE A 73 5.53 -1.07 1.16
C ILE A 73 5.73 -0.89 2.66
N ILE A 74 6.94 -1.11 3.19
CA ILE A 74 7.28 -0.98 4.60
C ILE A 74 6.89 0.41 5.15
N LEU A 75 7.10 1.48 4.37
CA LEU A 75 6.71 2.83 4.77
C LEU A 75 5.18 3.07 4.82
N LEU A 76 4.40 2.22 4.16
CA LEU A 76 2.95 2.39 4.02
C LEU A 76 2.15 1.43 4.90
N ILE A 77 2.76 0.36 5.44
CA ILE A 77 2.07 -0.66 6.23
C ILE A 77 2.50 -0.63 7.70
N ASN A 78 1.63 -1.12 8.58
CA ASN A 78 1.91 -1.26 10.02
C ASN A 78 2.00 -2.74 10.45
N ASP A 79 1.79 -3.67 9.53
CA ASP A 79 1.79 -5.11 9.81
C ASP A 79 3.23 -5.58 10.00
N LYS A 80 3.60 -5.85 11.26
CA LYS A 80 4.95 -6.24 11.64
C LYS A 80 5.35 -7.60 11.09
N ASP A 81 4.40 -8.53 10.95
CA ASP A 81 4.68 -9.85 10.41
C ASP A 81 4.95 -9.77 8.92
N LEU A 82 4.15 -9.01 8.18
CA LEU A 82 4.42 -8.77 6.76
C LEU A 82 5.77 -8.04 6.55
N ILE A 83 6.08 -7.03 7.36
CA ILE A 83 7.38 -6.34 7.29
C ILE A 83 8.53 -7.34 7.51
N ARG A 84 8.41 -8.23 8.50
CA ARG A 84 9.41 -9.28 8.76
C ARG A 84 9.54 -10.25 7.58
N THR A 85 8.44 -10.72 7.01
CA THR A 85 8.46 -11.60 5.83
C THR A 85 9.13 -10.92 4.64
N LEU A 86 8.83 -9.66 4.35
CA LEU A 86 9.46 -8.91 3.26
C LEU A 86 10.97 -8.73 3.47
N ASN A 87 11.39 -8.41 4.71
CA ASN A 87 12.81 -8.30 5.03
C ASN A 87 13.54 -9.65 4.93
N ASN A 88 12.92 -10.74 5.38
CA ASN A 88 13.49 -12.08 5.28
C ASN A 88 13.65 -12.49 3.82
N TYR A 89 12.61 -12.27 3.00
CA TYR A 89 12.70 -12.52 1.56
C TYR A 89 13.83 -11.71 0.92
N MET A 90 13.98 -10.44 1.29
CA MET A 90 15.06 -9.61 0.77
C MET A 90 16.45 -10.12 1.15
N PHE A 91 16.61 -10.54 2.41
CA PHE A 91 17.85 -11.14 2.90
C PHE A 91 18.19 -12.41 2.12
N ILE A 92 17.22 -13.30 1.91
CA ILE A 92 17.42 -14.54 1.15
C ILE A 92 17.81 -14.25 -0.30
N LEU A 93 17.19 -13.25 -0.94
CA LEU A 93 17.57 -12.83 -2.29
C LEU A 93 18.98 -12.24 -2.37
N ASP A 94 19.42 -11.51 -1.34
CA ASP A 94 20.78 -10.96 -1.28
C ASP A 94 21.84 -12.06 -1.14
N GLU A 95 21.52 -13.10 -0.40
CA GLU A 95 22.40 -14.24 -0.16
C GLU A 95 22.23 -15.37 -1.20
N TYR A 96 21.32 -15.23 -2.16
CA TYR A 96 20.91 -16.33 -3.04
C TYR A 96 22.08 -16.97 -3.79
N GLU A 97 23.00 -16.19 -4.36
CA GLU A 97 24.16 -16.74 -5.09
C GLU A 97 25.05 -17.63 -4.21
N CYS A 98 25.14 -17.33 -2.91
CA CYS A 98 25.91 -18.11 -1.95
C CYS A 98 25.24 -19.45 -1.59
N TYR A 99 23.91 -19.54 -1.69
CA TYR A 99 23.12 -20.69 -1.23
C TYR A 99 22.16 -21.25 -2.28
N LYS A 100 22.39 -20.97 -3.57
CA LYS A 100 21.48 -21.37 -4.67
C LYS A 100 21.29 -22.89 -4.82
N SER A 101 22.17 -23.71 -4.25
CA SER A 101 22.00 -25.16 -4.18
C SER A 101 20.92 -25.58 -3.18
N ASP A 102 20.70 -24.75 -2.16
CA ASP A 102 19.87 -25.05 -0.99
C ASP A 102 18.54 -24.30 -1.02
N ILE A 103 18.46 -23.23 -1.84
CA ILE A 103 17.27 -22.39 -1.99
C ILE A 103 16.57 -22.72 -3.30
N ASN A 104 15.32 -23.17 -3.20
CA ASN A 104 14.42 -23.20 -4.36
C ASN A 104 13.75 -21.83 -4.50
N LEU A 105 14.20 -21.05 -5.49
CA LEU A 105 13.71 -19.70 -5.75
C LEU A 105 12.21 -19.66 -6.06
N ASN A 106 11.68 -20.66 -6.78
CA ASN A 106 10.25 -20.71 -7.10
C ASN A 106 9.41 -20.89 -5.83
N ASN A 107 9.81 -21.82 -4.95
CA ASN A 107 9.10 -22.02 -3.69
C ASN A 107 9.14 -20.77 -2.80
N LEU A 108 10.29 -20.10 -2.72
CA LEU A 108 10.44 -18.85 -2.00
C LEU A 108 9.51 -17.75 -2.55
N ASN A 109 9.43 -17.64 -3.87
CA ASN A 109 8.57 -16.69 -4.55
C ASN A 109 7.09 -17.00 -4.30
N GLU A 110 6.69 -18.27 -4.39
CA GLU A 110 5.32 -18.74 -4.11
C GLU A 110 4.91 -18.43 -2.67
N GLU A 111 5.76 -18.70 -1.68
CA GLU A 111 5.48 -18.41 -0.27
C GLU A 111 5.24 -16.91 -0.02
N LEU A 112 6.06 -16.05 -0.64
CA LEU A 112 5.86 -14.61 -0.55
C LEU A 112 4.56 -14.20 -1.24
N MET A 113 4.29 -14.70 -2.45
CA MET A 113 3.07 -14.39 -3.20
C MET A 113 1.80 -14.78 -2.45
N ASP A 114 1.80 -15.94 -1.78
CA ASP A 114 0.69 -16.37 -0.93
C ASP A 114 0.50 -15.47 0.28
N THR A 115 1.60 -15.08 0.93
CA THR A 115 1.55 -14.12 2.04
C THR A 115 0.97 -12.78 1.60
N LEU A 116 1.40 -12.27 0.45
CA LEU A 116 0.91 -11.01 -0.11
C LEU A 116 -0.59 -11.08 -0.44
N ARG A 117 -1.04 -12.19 -1.05
CA ARG A 117 -2.45 -12.44 -1.34
C ARG A 117 -3.30 -12.40 -0.07
N LEU A 118 -2.91 -13.16 0.95
CA LEU A 118 -3.64 -13.22 2.23
C LEU A 118 -3.70 -11.85 2.93
N TYR A 119 -2.63 -11.05 2.80
CA TYR A 119 -2.62 -9.70 3.34
C TYR A 119 -3.56 -8.75 2.58
N ILE A 120 -3.59 -8.83 1.25
CA ILE A 120 -4.47 -8.00 0.41
C ILE A 120 -5.95 -8.39 0.58
N GLU A 121 -6.26 -9.65 0.84
CA GLU A 121 -7.64 -10.08 1.14
C GLU A 121 -8.18 -9.49 2.46
N ARG A 122 -7.29 -9.07 3.37
CA ARG A 122 -7.65 -8.42 4.65
C ARG A 122 -7.76 -6.90 4.53
N PHE A 123 -7.48 -6.34 3.36
CA PHE A 123 -7.42 -4.91 3.09
C PHE A 123 -8.79 -4.27 2.85
#